data_AF-A0A0B7ICL9-F1
#
_entry.id   AF-A0A0B7ICL9-F1
#
_cell.length_a   1.000
_cell.length_b   1.000
_cell.length_c   1.000
_cell.angle_alpha   90.00
_cell.angle_beta   90.00
_cell.angle_gamma   90.00
#
_symmetry.space_group_name_H-M   'P 1'
#
loop_
_entity.id
_entity.type
_entity.pdbx_description
1 polymer ?
#
loop_
_entity_poly.entity_id
_entity_poly.type
_entity_poly.pdbx_seq_one_letter_code
_entity_poly.pdbx_strand_id
1 'polypeptide(L)'
;MKPYQRLTLFFFTLSFSVFSQDHKAFKIRNEFEIQGDITIIGNQILSQKSKKATVFSPYNDVSEQAKINDQLKMYYVDIDENEDTFSSSSAKLNTT
;
A
#
# COMPACT_ATOMS: atom_id res chain seq x y z
N MET A 1 -5.18 -21.76 50.49
CA MET A 1 -4.71 -20.72 49.55
C MET A 1 -5.20 -19.35 49.99
N LYS A 2 -4.29 -18.39 50.07
CA LYS A 2 -4.59 -16.98 50.34
C LYS A 2 -5.34 -16.35 49.14
N PRO A 3 -6.15 -15.30 49.33
CA PRO A 3 -7.05 -14.78 48.29
C PRO A 3 -6.31 -14.34 47.01
N TYR A 4 -5.11 -13.76 47.14
CA TYR A 4 -4.28 -13.39 45.99
C TYR A 4 -3.86 -14.60 45.15
N GLN A 5 -3.62 -15.76 45.76
CA GLN A 5 -3.24 -16.97 45.02
C GLN A 5 -4.39 -17.52 44.17
N ARG A 6 -5.64 -17.32 44.63
CA ARG A 6 -6.85 -17.71 43.88
C ARG A 6 -7.03 -16.81 42.65
N LEU A 7 -6.78 -15.51 42.82
CA LEU A 7 -6.82 -14.53 41.74
C LEU A 7 -5.75 -14.81 40.68
N THR A 8 -4.51 -15.10 41.10
CA THR A 8 -3.43 -15.47 40.17
C THR A 8 -3.75 -16.74 39.39
N LEU A 9 -4.29 -17.77 40.05
CA LEU A 9 -4.66 -19.03 39.39
C LEU A 9 -5.77 -18.81 38.36
N PHE A 10 -6.76 -17.98 38.69
CA PHE A 10 -7.86 -17.62 37.78
C PHE A 10 -7.34 -16.95 36.50
N PHE A 11 -6.47 -15.95 36.62
CA PHE A 11 -5.86 -15.31 35.45
C PHE A 11 -4.98 -16.26 34.65
N PHE A 12 -4.22 -17.14 35.30
CA PHE A 12 -3.40 -18.15 34.64
C PHE A 12 -4.25 -19.13 33.81
N THR A 13 -5.42 -19.55 34.30
CA THR A 13 -6.34 -20.44 33.58
C THR A 13 -7.03 -19.76 32.39
N LEU A 14 -7.31 -18.45 32.47
CA LEU A 14 -7.90 -17.70 31.35
C LEU A 14 -6.96 -17.61 30.14
N SER A 15 -5.64 -17.56 30.38
CA SER A 15 -4.63 -17.48 29.32
C SER A 15 -4.70 -18.64 28.32
N PHE A 16 -5.07 -19.83 28.78
CA PHE A 16 -5.20 -21.04 27.94
C PHE A 16 -6.49 -21.07 27.12
N SER A 17 -7.42 -20.13 27.36
CA SER A 17 -8.72 -20.08 26.68
C SER A 17 -8.78 -19.06 25.54
N VAL A 18 -7.65 -18.41 25.21
CA VAL A 18 -7.59 -17.41 24.14
C VAL A 18 -7.26 -18.11 22.82
N PHE A 19 -8.25 -18.23 21.95
CA PHE A 19 -8.03 -18.61 20.55
C PHE A 19 -7.74 -17.35 19.72
N SER A 20 -6.71 -17.38 18.88
CA SER A 20 -6.49 -16.32 17.90
C SER A 20 -7.63 -16.31 16.88
N GLN A 21 -8.00 -15.12 16.42
CA GLN A 21 -8.82 -15.01 15.22
C GLN A 21 -8.01 -15.61 14.06
N ASP A 22 -8.51 -16.70 13.49
CA ASP A 22 -7.85 -17.37 12.38
C ASP A 22 -7.95 -16.49 11.14
N HIS A 23 -6.84 -16.27 10.46
CA HIS A 23 -6.82 -15.48 9.24
C HIS A 23 -7.51 -16.31 8.17
N LYS A 24 -8.79 -16.03 7.90
CA LYS A 24 -9.49 -16.70 6.80
C LYS A 24 -8.70 -16.45 5.52
N ALA A 25 -8.24 -17.53 4.90
CA ALA A 25 -7.61 -17.47 3.60
C ALA A 25 -8.56 -16.82 2.59
N PHE A 26 -7.98 -16.09 1.63
CA PHE A 26 -8.74 -15.46 0.57
C PHE A 26 -9.48 -16.54 -0.24
N LYS A 27 -10.82 -16.56 -0.16
CA LYS A 27 -11.65 -17.52 -0.91
C LYS A 27 -12.01 -16.89 -2.25
N ILE A 28 -11.39 -17.37 -3.33
CA ILE A 28 -11.75 -16.99 -4.70
C ILE A 28 -13.24 -17.26 -4.91
N ARG A 29 -14.00 -16.23 -5.27
CA ARG A 29 -15.44 -16.34 -5.56
C ARG A 29 -15.70 -16.62 -7.02
N ASN A 30 -14.93 -15.98 -7.91
CA ASN A 30 -14.95 -16.16 -9.35
C ASN A 30 -13.52 -15.99 -9.88
N GLU A 31 -13.15 -16.79 -10.86
CA GLU A 31 -11.89 -16.71 -11.59
C GLU A 31 -12.22 -16.82 -13.07
N PHE A 32 -11.68 -15.92 -13.89
CA PHE A 32 -11.87 -15.91 -15.34
C PHE A 32 -10.51 -15.82 -15.99
N GLU A 33 -10.27 -16.66 -16.99
CA GLU A 33 -9.09 -16.57 -17.84
C GLU A 33 -9.44 -15.73 -19.06
N ILE A 34 -8.78 -14.57 -19.20
CA ILE A 34 -8.93 -13.68 -20.35
C ILE A 34 -7.64 -13.75 -21.15
N GLN A 35 -7.71 -14.26 -22.38
CA GLN A 35 -6.58 -14.32 -23.29
C GLN A 35 -6.65 -13.13 -24.25
N GLY A 36 -5.61 -12.30 -24.26
CA GLY A 36 -5.51 -11.11 -25.12
C GLY A 36 -4.39 -10.17 -24.67
N ASP A 37 -4.06 -9.19 -25.52
CA ASP A 37 -3.08 -8.16 -25.17
C ASP A 37 -3.69 -7.18 -24.18
N ILE A 38 -3.08 -7.10 -22.99
CA ILE A 38 -3.50 -6.17 -21.93
C ILE A 38 -2.58 -4.96 -21.98
N THR A 39 -3.17 -3.79 -22.19
CA THR A 39 -2.48 -2.52 -22.02
C THR A 39 -3.06 -1.79 -20.82
N ILE A 40 -2.21 -1.47 -19.84
CA ILE A 40 -2.61 -0.80 -18.60
C ILE A 40 -2.10 0.64 -18.64
N ILE A 41 -2.98 1.57 -18.30
CA ILE A 41 -2.67 2.98 -18.09
C ILE A 41 -3.24 3.42 -16.74
N GLY A 42 -2.47 4.20 -15.99
CA GLY A 42 -2.90 4.70 -14.69
C GLY A 42 -2.19 6.00 -14.32
N ASN A 43 -2.89 6.83 -13.57
CA ASN A 43 -2.36 8.07 -13.01
C ASN A 43 -1.83 7.80 -11.60
N GLN A 44 -0.90 8.66 -11.15
CA GLN A 44 -0.45 8.69 -9.76
C GLN A 44 -0.66 10.08 -9.19
N ILE A 45 -1.31 10.17 -8.02
CA ILE A 45 -1.54 11.45 -7.32
C ILE A 45 -0.30 11.95 -6.57
N LEU A 46 0.64 11.04 -6.28
CA LEU A 46 1.87 11.31 -5.56
C LEU A 46 3.06 10.80 -6.35
N SER A 47 4.15 11.57 -6.34
CA SER A 47 5.42 11.17 -6.94
C SER A 47 6.60 11.72 -6.15
N GLN A 48 7.75 11.11 -6.36
CA GLN A 48 9.00 11.52 -5.74
C GLN A 48 9.56 12.78 -6.41
N LYS A 49 10.18 13.65 -5.62
CA LYS A 49 11.12 14.68 -6.12
C LYS A 49 12.53 14.33 -5.67
N SER A 50 13.44 14.09 -6.61
CA SER A 50 14.85 13.81 -6.33
C SER A 50 15.72 15.00 -6.72
N LYS A 51 17.00 15.03 -6.30
CA LYS A 51 17.92 16.12 -6.66
C LYS A 51 18.05 16.36 -8.18
N LYS A 52 17.75 15.35 -9.01
CA LYS A 52 17.84 15.42 -10.47
C LYS A 52 16.50 15.16 -11.18
N ALA A 53 15.43 14.87 -10.45
CA ALA A 53 14.18 14.38 -11.00
C ALA A 53 13.00 15.23 -10.50
N THR A 54 12.09 15.58 -11.41
CA THR A 54 10.84 16.28 -11.10
C THR A 54 9.77 15.29 -10.64
N VAL A 55 8.64 15.80 -10.12
CA VAL A 55 7.48 14.97 -9.77
C VAL A 55 6.90 14.21 -10.97
N PHE A 56 7.21 14.61 -12.20
CA PHE A 56 6.77 13.91 -13.43
C PHE A 56 7.77 12.86 -13.92
N SER A 57 8.94 12.78 -13.30
CA SER A 57 9.95 11.81 -13.69
C SER A 57 9.60 10.43 -13.14
N PRO A 58 9.58 9.37 -13.97
CA PRO A 58 9.28 8.04 -13.49
C PRO A 58 10.37 7.56 -12.52
N TYR A 59 9.95 7.01 -11.39
CA TYR A 59 10.85 6.30 -10.48
C TYR A 59 10.82 4.82 -10.82
N ASN A 60 11.82 4.35 -11.57
CA ASN A 60 11.96 2.94 -11.98
C ASN A 60 13.34 2.39 -11.59
N ASP A 61 13.85 2.83 -10.44
CA ASP A 61 15.12 2.34 -9.91
C ASP A 61 14.89 1.00 -9.22
N VAL A 62 15.54 -0.04 -9.75
CA VAL A 62 15.50 -1.42 -9.23
C VAL A 62 16.85 -1.85 -8.66
N SER A 63 17.77 -0.90 -8.47
CA SER A 63 19.08 -1.17 -7.88
C SER A 63 18.98 -1.49 -6.38
N GLU A 64 20.06 -2.02 -5.81
CA GLU A 64 20.17 -2.24 -4.36
C GLU A 64 20.10 -0.95 -3.55
N GLN A 65 20.31 0.21 -4.19
CA GLN A 65 20.22 1.53 -3.58
C GLN A 65 18.83 2.17 -3.77
N ALA A 66 17.91 1.47 -4.43
CA ALA A 66 16.54 1.92 -4.60
C ALA A 66 15.87 2.09 -3.24
N LYS A 67 15.22 3.24 -3.06
CA LYS A 67 14.47 3.55 -1.86
C LYS A 67 13.05 3.04 -2.02
N ILE A 68 12.54 2.43 -0.96
CA ILE A 68 11.13 2.05 -0.88
C ILE A 68 10.24 3.29 -0.67
N ASN A 69 8.94 3.17 -0.92
CA ASN A 69 7.96 4.26 -0.80
C ASN A 69 8.02 4.98 0.56
N ASP A 70 8.28 4.25 1.64
CA ASP A 70 8.37 4.81 3.01
C ASP A 70 9.64 5.66 3.24
N GLN A 71 10.67 5.47 2.42
CA GLN A 71 11.94 6.20 2.48
C GLN A 71 11.99 7.36 1.48
N LEU A 72 10.96 7.50 0.64
CA LEU A 72 10.85 8.53 -0.36
C LEU A 72 9.94 9.64 0.13
N LYS A 73 10.42 10.89 0.00
CA LYS A 73 9.55 12.04 0.20
C LYS A 73 8.68 12.23 -1.04
N MET A 74 7.39 11.96 -0.87
CA MET A 74 6.38 12.06 -1.91
C MET A 74 5.76 13.46 -1.93
N TYR A 75 5.38 13.92 -3.12
CA TYR A 75 4.76 15.22 -3.39
C TYR A 75 3.56 15.02 -4.30
N TYR A 76 2.58 15.91 -4.21
CA TYR A 76 1.46 15.91 -5.14
C TYR A 76 1.94 16.20 -6.57
N VAL A 77 1.34 15.46 -7.50
CA VAL A 77 1.45 15.76 -8.93
C VAL A 77 0.41 16.84 -9.25
N ASP A 78 0.89 17.90 -9.87
CA ASP A 78 0.08 19.04 -10.32
C ASP A 78 0.51 19.38 -11.74
N ILE A 79 -0.34 19.10 -12.72
CA ILE A 79 -0.09 19.30 -14.16
C ILE A 79 -0.71 20.59 -14.71
N ASP A 80 -1.59 21.24 -13.95
CA ASP A 80 -2.37 22.40 -14.39
C ASP A 80 -2.10 23.68 -13.57
N GLU A 81 -1.28 23.59 -12.52
CA GLU A 81 -0.85 24.71 -11.66
C GLU A 81 -2.04 25.46 -11.05
N ASN A 82 -3.16 24.77 -10.86
CA ASN A 82 -4.40 25.37 -10.36
C ASN A 82 -4.57 25.14 -8.85
N GLU A 83 -4.43 26.21 -8.07
CA GLU A 83 -4.56 26.18 -6.61
C GLU A 83 -5.96 25.79 -6.09
N ASP A 84 -7.00 25.87 -6.92
CA ASP A 84 -8.36 25.42 -6.57
C ASP A 84 -8.52 23.89 -6.69
N THR A 85 -7.54 23.20 -7.28
CA THR A 85 -7.56 21.74 -7.43
C THR A 85 -6.61 21.07 -6.45
N PHE A 86 -7.12 20.08 -5.71
CA PHE A 86 -6.32 19.36 -4.71
C PHE A 86 -5.20 18.50 -5.32
N SER A 87 -5.44 17.93 -6.51
CA SER A 87 -4.43 17.19 -7.29
C SER A 87 -4.83 17.15 -8.76
N SER A 88 -3.86 17.30 -9.67
CA SER A 88 -4.08 17.17 -11.11
C SER A 88 -3.02 16.25 -11.71
N SER A 89 -3.44 15.05 -12.14
CA SER A 89 -2.57 14.04 -12.74
C SER A 89 -3.20 13.49 -14.01
N SER A 90 -2.37 13.11 -14.97
CA SER A 90 -2.83 12.51 -16.22
C SER A 90 -1.88 11.42 -16.67
N ALA A 91 -2.42 10.49 -17.45
CA ALA A 91 -1.68 9.51 -18.18
C ALA A 91 -2.27 9.49 -19.59
N LYS A 92 -1.40 9.24 -20.57
CA LYS A 92 -1.79 9.15 -21.97
C LYS A 92 -1.32 7.83 -22.54
N LEU A 93 -2.25 7.08 -23.11
CA LEU A 93 -1.95 5.85 -23.83
C LEU A 93 -2.04 6.14 -25.32
N ASN A 94 -0.94 5.96 -26.03
CA ASN A 94 -0.94 6.01 -27.48
C ASN A 94 -1.15 4.59 -28.00
N THR A 95 -2.30 4.33 -28.60
CA THR A 95 -2.57 3.09 -29.32
C THR A 95 -2.11 3.25 -30.77
N THR A 96 -1.20 2.38 -31.21
CA THR A 96 -0.82 2.23 -32.63
C THR A 96 -1.95 1.67 -33.46
#